data_AF-A0A4Q3SEB4-F1
#
_entry.id   AF-A0A4Q3SEB4-F1
#
_cell.length_a   1.000
_cell.length_b   1.000
_cell.length_c   1.000
_cell.angle_alpha   90.00
_cell.angle_beta   90.00
_cell.angle_gamma   90.00
#
_symmetry.space_group_name_H-M   'P 1'
#
loop_
_entity.id
_entity.type
_entity.pdbx_description
1 polymer ?
#
loop_
_entity_poly.entity_id
_entity_poly.type
_entity_poly.pdbx_seq_one_letter_code
_entity_poly.pdbx_strand_id
1 'polypeptide(L)'
;MKKKMLTLGIVAASVAGLFAFTTAATSITGKVTPSDGAETVWAISGSDSTKAAVSSGAFTIDVKPGTYKVIVDAKDPYKDVTLENLEVKQDQSLDVGEIVLQQ
;
A
#
# COMPACT_ATOMS: atom_id res chain seq x y z
N MET A 1 -28.11 35.17 -25.05
CA MET A 1 -26.93 34.38 -25.48
C MET A 1 -25.77 34.46 -24.49
N LYS A 2 -25.36 35.65 -24.02
CA LYS A 2 -24.25 35.86 -23.06
C LYS A 2 -24.35 35.05 -21.75
N LYS A 3 -25.55 34.95 -21.15
CA LYS A 3 -25.79 34.15 -19.92
C LYS A 3 -25.65 32.64 -20.14
N LYS A 4 -26.14 32.11 -21.28
CA LYS A 4 -26.04 30.68 -21.63
C LYS A 4 -24.59 30.25 -21.89
N MET A 5 -23.78 31.16 -22.44
CA MET A 5 -22.35 30.94 -22.69
C MET A 5 -21.53 30.95 -21.40
N LEU A 6 -21.90 31.80 -20.42
CA LEU A 6 -21.30 31.82 -19.08
C LEU A 6 -21.61 30.52 -18.30
N THR A 7 -22.84 30.03 -18.37
CA THR A 7 -23.24 28.78 -17.71
C THR A 7 -22.55 27.56 -18.34
N LEU A 8 -22.39 27.53 -19.67
CA LEU A 8 -21.65 26.45 -20.35
C LEU A 8 -20.16 26.43 -19.94
N GLY A 9 -19.54 27.60 -19.79
CA GLY A 9 -18.14 27.70 -19.37
C GLY A 9 -17.89 27.20 -17.95
N ILE A 10 -18.81 27.48 -17.02
CA ILE A 10 -18.72 26.99 -15.63
C ILE A 10 -18.90 25.47 -15.57
N VAL A 11 -19.85 24.91 -16.33
CA VAL A 11 -20.07 23.45 -16.38
C VAL A 11 -18.87 22.73 -17.01
N ALA A 12 -18.26 23.29 -18.05
CA ALA A 12 -17.06 22.72 -18.66
C ALA A 12 -15.84 22.75 -17.71
N ALA A 13 -15.67 23.84 -16.95
CA ALA A 13 -14.59 23.95 -15.96
C ALA A 13 -14.78 22.98 -14.79
N SER A 14 -16.02 22.73 -14.35
CA SER A 14 -16.29 21.78 -13.26
C SER A 14 -16.02 20.32 -13.65
N VAL A 15 -16.19 19.93 -14.92
CA VAL A 15 -15.92 18.57 -15.38
C VAL A 15 -14.42 18.30 -15.54
N ALA A 16 -13.63 19.32 -15.95
CA ALA A 16 -12.18 19.19 -16.06
C ALA A 16 -11.47 18.98 -14.70
N GLY A 17 -12.07 19.46 -13.60
CA GLY A 17 -11.54 19.27 -12.25
C GLY A 17 -11.67 17.84 -11.70
N LEU A 18 -12.57 17.01 -12.27
CA LEU A 18 -12.83 15.65 -11.75
C LEU A 18 -11.78 14.60 -12.17
N PHE A 19 -10.97 14.87 -13.18
CA PHE A 19 -9.98 13.91 -13.71
C PHE A 19 -8.56 14.11 -13.17
N ALA A 20 -8.34 15.05 -12.25
CA ALA A 20 -7.01 15.40 -11.76
C ALA A 20 -6.42 14.42 -10.72
N PHE A 21 -7.19 13.42 -10.26
CA PHE A 21 -6.77 12.54 -9.16
C PHE A 21 -6.87 11.06 -9.54
N THR A 22 -5.95 10.58 -10.38
CA THR A 22 -5.67 9.14 -10.49
C THR A 22 -4.33 8.87 -9.83
N THR A 23 -4.29 8.85 -8.49
CA THR A 23 -3.14 8.28 -7.80
C THR A 23 -3.23 6.78 -7.97
N ALA A 24 -2.37 6.20 -8.80
CA ALA A 24 -2.28 4.76 -8.89
C ALA A 24 -1.94 4.20 -7.51
N ALA A 25 -2.85 3.40 -6.95
CA ALA A 25 -2.63 2.75 -5.68
C ALA A 25 -1.57 1.65 -5.91
N THR A 26 -0.38 1.88 -5.38
CA THR A 26 0.66 0.85 -5.28
C THR A 26 0.57 0.19 -3.91
N SER A 27 0.77 -1.12 -3.85
CA SER A 27 0.64 -1.88 -2.60
C SER A 27 1.71 -2.95 -2.49
N ILE A 28 2.11 -3.25 -1.25
CA ILE A 28 2.90 -4.44 -0.94
C ILE A 28 1.93 -5.50 -0.39
N THR A 29 1.99 -6.69 -0.94
CA THR A 29 1.15 -7.83 -0.54
C THR A 29 2.03 -8.99 -0.18
N GLY A 30 1.53 -9.86 0.71
CA GLY A 30 2.23 -11.08 1.07
C GLY A 30 1.37 -11.94 1.97
N LYS A 31 1.88 -13.14 2.23
CA LYS A 31 1.27 -14.11 3.14
C LYS A 31 2.23 -14.46 4.26
N VAL A 32 1.69 -14.72 5.43
CA VAL A 32 2.39 -15.15 6.63
C VAL A 32 1.89 -16.53 7.01
N THR A 33 2.82 -17.45 7.19
CA THR A 33 2.56 -18.83 7.62
C THR A 33 3.33 -19.09 8.91
N PRO A 34 2.65 -19.49 10.00
CA PRO A 34 1.22 -19.78 10.12
C PRO A 34 0.33 -18.53 10.08
N SER A 35 -0.95 -18.71 9.72
CA SER A 35 -1.88 -17.60 9.45
C SER A 35 -2.22 -16.70 10.66
N ASP A 36 -2.00 -17.20 11.87
CA ASP A 36 -2.14 -16.46 13.13
C ASP A 36 -0.77 -16.16 13.78
N GLY A 37 0.31 -16.30 13.01
CA GLY A 37 1.67 -16.10 13.52
C GLY A 37 2.12 -14.64 13.57
N ALA A 38 1.34 -13.71 13.01
CA ALA A 38 1.62 -12.27 13.04
C ALA A 38 0.33 -11.46 13.16
N GLU A 39 0.39 -10.29 13.79
CA GLU A 39 -0.75 -9.37 13.89
C GLU A 39 -0.61 -8.18 12.95
N THR A 40 0.61 -7.68 12.78
CA THR A 40 0.87 -6.42 12.09
C THR A 40 2.08 -6.56 11.17
N VAL A 41 2.03 -5.85 10.05
CA VAL A 41 3.17 -5.68 9.15
C VAL A 41 3.44 -4.19 9.00
N TRP A 42 4.70 -3.82 9.09
CA TRP A 42 5.18 -2.46 8.90
C TRP A 42 5.92 -2.35 7.59
N ALA A 43 5.66 -1.32 6.79
CA ALA A 43 6.48 -0.94 5.66
C ALA A 43 7.15 0.40 5.96
N ILE A 44 8.48 0.42 5.93
CA ILE A 44 9.32 1.56 6.30
C ILE A 44 10.12 1.98 5.07
N SER A 45 10.06 3.26 4.71
CA SER A 45 10.84 3.86 3.62
C SER A 45 11.51 5.13 4.13
N GLY A 46 12.81 5.05 4.42
CA GLY A 46 13.57 6.16 5.00
C GLY A 46 13.01 6.58 6.36
N SER A 47 12.42 7.79 6.43
CA SER A 47 11.78 8.32 7.63
C SER A 47 10.25 8.10 7.68
N ASP A 48 9.64 7.55 6.63
CA ASP A 48 8.21 7.28 6.56
C ASP A 48 7.94 5.81 6.94
N SER A 49 6.83 5.58 7.64
CA SER A 49 6.40 4.24 8.04
C SER A 49 4.90 4.13 7.96
N THR A 50 4.42 3.06 7.37
CA THR A 50 2.99 2.71 7.39
C THR A 50 2.83 1.29 7.90
N LYS A 51 1.65 0.95 8.40
CA LYS A 51 1.36 -0.39 8.93
C LYS A 51 0.05 -0.93 8.41
N ALA A 52 -0.07 -2.25 8.35
CA ALA A 52 -1.28 -2.97 8.00
C ALA A 52 -1.47 -4.16 8.95
N ALA A 53 -2.72 -4.51 9.21
CA ALA A 53 -3.04 -5.72 9.95
C ALA A 53 -2.88 -6.96 9.06
N VAL A 54 -2.45 -8.07 9.66
CA VAL A 54 -2.48 -9.39 9.04
C VAL A 54 -3.86 -9.99 9.30
N SER A 55 -4.56 -10.36 8.23
CA SER A 55 -5.86 -11.02 8.31
C SER A 55 -5.79 -12.38 7.63
N SER A 56 -6.09 -13.44 8.37
CA SER A 56 -6.05 -14.82 7.87
C SER A 56 -4.72 -15.19 7.19
N GLY A 57 -3.60 -14.72 7.74
CA GLY A 57 -2.28 -14.94 7.18
C GLY A 57 -1.99 -14.17 5.89
N ALA A 58 -2.79 -13.19 5.51
CA ALA A 58 -2.51 -12.31 4.38
C ALA A 58 -2.44 -10.85 4.84
N PHE A 59 -1.60 -10.06 4.20
CA PHE A 59 -1.54 -8.62 4.42
C PHE A 59 -1.49 -7.87 3.10
N THR A 60 -1.97 -6.63 3.14
CA THR A 60 -1.89 -5.68 2.04
C THR A 60 -1.66 -4.31 2.64
N ILE A 61 -0.64 -3.62 2.14
CA ILE A 61 -0.24 -2.33 2.64
C ILE A 61 -0.07 -1.36 1.48
N ASP A 62 -0.92 -0.35 1.43
CA ASP A 62 -0.86 0.67 0.39
C ASP A 62 0.32 1.59 0.69
N VAL A 63 1.21 1.72 -0.28
CA VAL A 63 2.46 2.48 -0.18
C VAL A 63 2.64 3.32 -1.42
N LYS A 64 3.53 4.32 -1.37
CA LYS A 64 3.92 5.06 -2.57
C LYS A 64 5.00 4.26 -3.31
N PRO A 65 5.29 4.56 -4.59
CA PRO A 65 6.45 4.00 -5.26
C PRO A 65 7.74 4.38 -4.53
N GLY A 66 8.64 3.42 -4.31
CA GLY A 66 9.85 3.62 -3.53
C GLY A 66 10.48 2.32 -3.05
N THR A 67 11.56 2.45 -2.27
CA THR A 67 12.25 1.31 -1.66
C THR A 67 11.82 1.17 -0.22
N TYR A 68 11.31 -0.02 0.13
CA TYR A 68 10.78 -0.32 1.45
C TYR A 68 11.57 -1.41 2.15
N LYS A 69 11.56 -1.31 3.48
CA LYS A 69 11.83 -2.39 4.40
C LYS A 69 10.52 -2.82 5.03
N VAL A 70 10.17 -4.09 4.88
CA VAL A 70 8.95 -4.67 5.47
C VAL A 70 9.33 -5.46 6.71
N ILE A 71 8.66 -5.21 7.82
CA ILE A 71 8.85 -5.91 9.09
C ILE A 71 7.52 -6.57 9.44
N VAL A 72 7.54 -7.90 9.54
CA VAL A 72 6.42 -8.70 10.05
C VAL A 72 6.59 -8.82 11.56
N ASP A 73 5.68 -8.19 12.29
CA ASP A 73 5.59 -8.23 13.75
C ASP A 73 4.91 -9.54 14.16
N ALA A 74 5.74 -10.50 14.56
CA ALA A 74 5.32 -11.86 14.80
C ALA A 74 4.83 -12.02 16.25
N LYS A 75 3.86 -12.91 16.46
CA LYS A 75 3.40 -13.30 17.78
C LYS A 75 4.35 -14.33 18.38
N ASP A 76 4.60 -14.24 19.69
CA ASP A 76 5.28 -15.31 20.42
C ASP A 76 4.61 -16.67 20.14
N PRO A 77 5.38 -17.77 19.92
CA PRO A 77 6.84 -17.88 20.03
C PRO A 77 7.62 -17.62 18.72
N TYR A 78 7.01 -17.01 17.70
CA TYR A 78 7.65 -16.76 16.41
C TYR A 78 8.53 -15.51 16.44
N LYS A 79 9.63 -15.54 15.68
CA LYS A 79 10.51 -14.39 15.52
C LYS A 79 10.01 -13.45 14.43
N ASP A 80 10.23 -12.16 14.65
CA ASP A 80 10.00 -11.12 13.64
C ASP A 80 10.81 -11.39 12.37
N VAL A 81 10.20 -11.07 11.22
CA VAL A 81 10.85 -11.21 9.92
C VAL A 81 11.03 -9.84 9.29
N THR A 82 12.25 -9.54 8.83
CA THR A 82 12.56 -8.30 8.11
C THR A 82 12.94 -8.62 6.66
N LEU A 83 12.25 -7.98 5.73
CA LEU A 83 12.54 -7.99 4.30
C LEU A 83 13.06 -6.62 3.90
N GLU A 84 14.27 -6.56 3.35
CA GLU A 84 14.90 -5.30 2.95
C GLU A 84 14.98 -5.17 1.44
N ASN A 85 15.21 -3.93 0.97
CA ASN A 85 15.42 -3.61 -0.44
C ASN A 85 14.24 -4.00 -1.35
N LEU A 86 13.00 -3.84 -0.86
CA LEU A 86 11.80 -4.09 -1.62
C LEU A 86 11.48 -2.88 -2.51
N GLU A 87 11.67 -3.02 -3.81
CA GLU A 87 11.41 -1.96 -4.79
C GLU A 87 9.96 -2.01 -5.29
N VAL A 88 9.18 -0.99 -4.94
CA VAL A 88 7.80 -0.79 -5.42
C VAL A 88 7.84 0.20 -6.57
N LYS A 89 7.50 -0.25 -7.77
CA LYS A 89 7.46 0.58 -8.97
C LYS A 89 6.11 1.28 -9.10
N GLN A 90 6.10 2.40 -9.80
CA GLN A 90 4.87 3.12 -10.08
C GLN A 90 3.89 2.21 -10.83
N ASP A 91 2.60 2.26 -10.45
CA ASP A 91 1.54 1.46 -11.05
C ASP A 91 1.70 -0.07 -10.91
N GLN A 92 2.60 -0.54 -10.04
CA GLN A 92 2.86 -1.96 -9.82
C GLN A 92 2.80 -2.33 -8.34
N SER A 93 1.88 -3.22 -7.97
CA SER A 93 1.90 -3.86 -6.65
C SER A 93 3.05 -4.86 -6.56
N LEU A 94 3.73 -4.87 -5.42
CA LEU A 94 4.79 -5.81 -5.11
C LEU A 94 4.24 -6.95 -4.26
N ASP A 95 4.38 -8.17 -4.73
CA ASP A 95 4.09 -9.37 -3.94
C ASP A 95 5.42 -9.91 -3.37
N VAL A 96 5.51 -9.99 -2.04
CA VAL A 96 6.68 -10.55 -1.34
C VAL A 96 6.57 -12.06 -1.13
N GLY A 97 5.46 -12.67 -1.57
CA GLY A 97 5.22 -14.10 -1.49
C GLY A 97 4.83 -14.58 -0.10
N GLU A 98 5.20 -15.82 0.21
CA GLU A 98 4.91 -16.47 1.48
C GLU A 98 6.09 -16.34 2.45
N ILE A 99 5.81 -15.83 3.64
CA ILE A 99 6.74 -15.62 4.74
C ILE A 99 6.47 -16.69 5.78
N VAL A 100 7.35 -17.70 5.83
CA VAL A 100 7.27 -18.77 6.82
C VAL A 100 8.00 -18.35 8.08
N LEU A 101 7.24 -18.09 9.15
CA LEU A 101 7.78 -17.70 10.44
C LEU A 101 8.53 -18.84 11.10
N GLN A 102 9.66 -18.52 11.73
CA GLN A 102 10.50 -19.45 12.46
C GLN A 102 10.40 -19.14 13.96
N GLN A 103 10.38 -20.18 14.79
CA GLN A 103 10.43 -20.05 16.26
C GLN A 103 11.88 -19.81 16.75
#